data_AF-A0A5C8BUV3-F1
#
_entry.id   AF-A0A5C8BUV3-F1
#
_cell.length_a   1.000
_cell.length_b   1.000
_cell.length_c   1.000
_cell.angle_alpha   90.00
_cell.angle_beta   90.00
_cell.angle_gamma   90.00
#
_symmetry.space_group_name_H-M   'P 1'
#
loop_
_entity.id
_entity.type
_entity.pdbx_description
1 polymer ?
#
loop_
_entity_poly.entity_id
_entity_poly.type
_entity_poly.pdbx_seq_one_letter_code
_entity_poly.pdbx_strand_id
1 'polypeptide(L)' 'IWSNPPIRIGKEALHELLLTWLPRLNPGGLAYLVVGKNLGADSLQRWLTEQGWPTERLHSAKGFRILRVQREPATLERA' A
#
# COMPACT_ATOMS: atom_id res chain seq x y z
N ILE A 1 -2.53 -9.73 0.41
CA ILE A 1 -3.89 -9.12 0.51
C ILE A 1 -4.22 -8.41 -0.79
N TRP A 2 -5.47 -8.45 -1.24
CA TRP A 2 -5.98 -7.59 -2.32
C TRP A 2 -7.04 -6.67 -1.74
N SER A 3 -6.99 -5.37 -2.02
CA SER A 3 -7.93 -4.39 -1.47
C SER A 3 -8.21 -3.24 -2.42
N ASN A 4 -9.45 -2.75 -2.40
CA ASN A 4 -9.83 -1.46 -2.94
C ASN A 4 -10.16 -0.56 -1.73
N PRO A 5 -9.15 0.11 -1.15
CA PRO A 5 -9.33 0.79 0.12
C PRO A 5 -10.36 1.93 0.02
N PRO A 6 -11.12 2.21 1.09
CA PRO A 6 -12.26 3.14 1.03
C PRO A 6 -11.80 4.60 0.99
N ILE A 7 -11.30 5.08 -0.16
CA ILE A 7 -10.65 6.40 -0.29
C ILE A 7 -11.53 7.59 0.17
N ARG A 8 -12.85 7.45 0.18
CA ARG A 8 -13.79 8.51 0.56
C ARG A 8 -13.89 8.76 2.07
N ILE A 9 -13.21 7.99 2.93
CA ILE A 9 -13.19 8.23 4.38
C ILE A 9 -12.29 9.41 4.80
N GLY A 10 -11.62 10.05 3.83
CA GLY A 10 -10.63 11.09 4.09
C GLY A 10 -9.21 10.53 4.15
N LYS A 11 -8.23 11.42 3.98
CA LYS A 11 -6.82 11.05 3.81
C LYS A 11 -6.24 10.48 5.11
N GLU A 12 -6.48 11.15 6.22
CA GLU A 12 -5.95 10.82 7.55
C GLU A 12 -6.46 9.45 8.01
N ALA A 13 -7.78 9.24 7.93
CA ALA A 13 -8.41 7.97 8.29
C ALA A 13 -7.97 6.82 7.36
N LEU A 14 -7.79 7.08 6.06
CA LEU A 14 -7.23 6.10 5.12
C LEU A 14 -5.80 5.71 5.51
N HIS A 15 -4.97 6.70 5.84
CA HIS A 15 -3.59 6.48 6.24
C HIS A 15 -3.50 5.64 7.51
N GLU A 16 -4.27 6.00 8.54
CA GLU A 16 -4.36 5.25 9.80
C GLU A 16 -4.81 3.80 9.56
N LEU A 17 -5.85 3.60 8.74
CA LEU A 17 -6.32 2.27 8.36
C LEU A 17 -5.19 1.46 7.70
N LEU A 18 -4.50 2.02 6.71
CA LEU A 18 -3.44 1.28 6.02
C LEU A 18 -2.29 0.92 6.97
N LEU A 19 -1.84 1.86 7.81
CA LEU A 19 -0.78 1.60 8.79
C LEU A 19 -1.20 0.61 9.88
N THR A 20 -2.49 0.50 10.18
CA THR A 20 -3.02 -0.51 11.10
C THR A 20 -3.01 -1.91 10.49
N TRP A 21 -3.29 -2.03 9.19
CA TRP A 21 -3.52 -3.32 8.54
C TRP A 21 -2.31 -3.89 7.82
N LEU A 22 -1.44 -3.05 7.23
CA LEU A 22 -0.25 -3.52 6.52
C LEU A 22 0.74 -4.31 7.41
N PRO A 23 0.97 -3.98 8.69
CA PRO A 23 1.77 -4.78 9.62
C PRO A 23 1.27 -6.22 9.83
N ARG A 24 0.00 -6.50 9.50
CA ARG A 24 -0.57 -7.85 9.62
C ARG A 24 -0.21 -8.77 8.45
N LEU A 25 0.45 -8.26 7.41
CA LEU A 25 1.06 -9.11 6.40
C LEU A 25 2.17 -9.94 7.06
N ASN A 26 2.28 -11.20 6.66
CA ASN A 26 3.46 -12.00 6.97
C ASN A 26 4.73 -11.27 6.51
N PRO A 27 5.89 -11.47 7.17
CA PRO A 27 7.16 -10.90 6.70
C PRO A 27 7.42 -11.26 5.23
N GLY A 28 7.81 -10.28 4.41
CA GLY A 28 7.94 -10.44 2.96
C GLY A 28 6.61 -10.50 2.19
N GLY A 29 5.48 -10.46 2.88
CA GLY A 29 4.14 -10.53 2.33
C GLY A 29 3.77 -9.29 1.50
N LEU A 30 2.81 -9.47 0.60
CA LEU A 30 2.40 -8.44 -0.35
C LEU A 30 0.94 -8.01 -0.15
N ALA A 31 0.69 -6.73 -0.34
CA ALA A 31 -0.65 -6.18 -0.55
C ALA A 31 -0.76 -5.53 -1.94
N TYR A 32 -1.90 -5.71 -2.58
CA TYR A 32 -2.24 -5.10 -3.86
C TYR A 32 -3.43 -4.17 -3.66
N LEU A 33 -3.20 -2.87 -3.87
CA LEU A 33 -4.22 -1.83 -3.70
C LEU A 33 -4.69 -1.32 -5.05
N VAL A 34 -6.00 -1.37 -5.29
CA VAL A 34 -6.62 -0.79 -6.49
C VAL A 34 -7.10 0.61 -6.12
N VAL A 35 -6.54 1.65 -6.77
CA VAL A 35 -6.84 3.05 -6.44
C VAL A 35 -7.11 3.86 -7.70
N GLY A 36 -8.16 4.68 -7.66
CA GLY A 36 -8.46 5.59 -8.77
C GLY A 36 -7.35 6.63 -8.97
N LYS A 37 -6.91 6.86 -10.21
CA LYS A 37 -5.86 7.84 -10.54
C LYS A 37 -6.18 9.23 -9.98
N ASN A 38 -7.43 9.66 -10.13
CA ASN A 38 -7.93 10.96 -9.68
C ASN A 38 -8.24 11.00 -8.16
N LEU A 39 -8.16 9.85 -7.49
CA LEU A 39 -8.39 9.72 -6.06
C LEU A 39 -7.06 9.66 -5.28
N GLY A 40 -5.98 10.15 -5.88
CA GLY A 40 -4.69 10.29 -5.21
C GLY A 40 -3.81 9.03 -5.23
N ALA A 41 -3.98 8.13 -6.19
CA ALA A 41 -3.18 6.90 -6.27
C ALA A 41 -1.66 7.14 -6.25
N ASP A 42 -1.18 8.11 -7.04
CA ASP A 42 0.26 8.39 -7.14
C ASP A 42 0.79 9.08 -5.86
N SER A 43 -0.03 9.90 -5.20
CA SER A 43 0.29 10.48 -3.88
C SER A 43 0.30 9.43 -2.77
N LEU A 44 -0.63 8.48 -2.80
CA LEU A 44 -0.69 7.37 -1.84
C LEU A 44 0.52 6.45 -2.01
N GLN A 45 0.91 6.13 -3.25
CA GLN A 45 2.12 5.35 -3.52
C GLN A 45 3.35 5.99 -2.89
N ARG A 46 3.57 7.29 -3.15
CA ARG A 46 4.72 8.02 -2.58
C ARG A 46 4.68 8.02 -1.05
N TRP A 47 3.52 8.33 -0.48
CA TRP A 47 3.37 8.37 0.97
C TRP A 47 3.65 7.01 1.63
N LEU A 48 3.13 5.91 1.08
CA LEU A 48 3.43 4.57 1.62
C LEU A 48 4.93 4.26 1.59
N THR A 49 5.62 4.60 0.50
CA THR A 49 7.08 4.45 0.42
C THR A 49 7.79 5.28 1.49
N GLU A 50 7.35 6.53 1.74
CA GLU A 50 7.89 7.38 2.81
C GLU A 50 7.63 6.81 4.21
N GLN A 51 6.55 6.05 4.40
CA GLN A 51 6.25 5.34 5.65
C GLN A 51 7.04 4.03 5.84
N GLY A 52 8.01 3.74 4.96
CA GLY A 52 8.78 2.49 5.02
C GLY A 52 8.04 1.27 4.49
N TRP A 53 6.99 1.48 3.68
CA TRP A 53 6.29 0.42 2.95
C TRP A 53 6.66 0.49 1.47
N PRO A 54 7.67 -0.26 0.99
CA PRO A 54 8.04 -0.28 -0.43
C PRO A 54 6.81 -0.48 -1.31
N THR A 55 6.48 0.54 -2.11
CA THR A 55 5.27 0.56 -2.91
C THR A 55 5.57 0.96 -4.35
N GLU A 56 5.22 0.08 -5.28
CA GLU A 56 5.39 0.29 -6.71
C GLU A 56 4.05 0.27 -7.44
N ARG A 57 4.01 0.95 -8.59
CA ARG A 57 2.88 0.87 -9.51
C ARG A 57 3.06 -0.33 -10.43
N LEU A 58 2.33 -1.40 -10.16
CA LEU A 58 2.38 -2.65 -10.92
C LEU A 58 1.69 -2.53 -12.29
N HIS A 59 0.52 -1.89 -12.34
CA HIS A 59 -0.25 -1.77 -13.57
C HIS A 59 -1.16 -0.53 -13.57
N SER A 60 -1.71 -0.18 -14.73
CA SER A 60 -2.65 0.92 -14.89
C SER A 60 -3.63 0.64 -16.01
N ALA A 61 -4.93 0.63 -15.69
CA ALA A 61 -5.98 0.41 -16.66
C ALA A 61 -7.24 1.20 -16.27
N LYS A 62 -7.99 1.67 -17.27
CA LYS A 62 -9.34 2.25 -17.11
C LYS A 62 -9.49 3.27 -15.96
N GLY A 63 -8.50 4.14 -15.78
CA GLY A 63 -8.55 5.18 -14.73
C GLY A 63 -8.10 4.73 -13.33
N PHE A 64 -7.61 3.49 -13.17
CA PHE A 64 -7.09 2.96 -11.92
C PHE A 64 -5.59 2.68 -11.98
N ARG A 65 -4.97 2.61 -10.81
CA ARG A 65 -3.62 2.08 -10.54
C ARG A 65 -3.76 0.81 -9.71
N ILE A 66 -2.91 -0.17 -10.00
CA ILE A 66 -2.64 -1.29 -9.09
C ILE A 66 -1.30 -0.99 -8.43
N LEU A 67 -1.32 -0.79 -7.11
CA LEU A 67 -0.13 -0.57 -6.30
C LEU A 67 0.25 -1.88 -5.61
N ARG A 68 1.49 -2.33 -5.73
CA ARG A 68 2.04 -3.45 -4.97
C ARG A 68 2.82 -2.87 -3.79
N VAL A 69 2.36 -3.17 -2.58
CA VAL A 69 2.96 -2.81 -1.29
C VAL A 69 3.63 -4.05 -0.71
N GLN A 70 4.84 -3.93 -0.21
CA GLN A 70 5.59 -5.05 0.37
C GLN A 70 5.85 -4.84 1.86
N ARG A 71 5.61 -5.88 2.67
CA ARG A 71 6.11 -5.96 4.05
C ARG A 71 7.58 -6.35 4.00
N GLU A 72 8.38 -5.68 4.82
CA GLU A 72 9.79 -6.03 5.00
C GLU A 72 9.94 -7.53 5.33
N PRO A 73 10.88 -8.25 4.71
CA PRO A 73 11.20 -9.61 5.12
C PRO A 73 11.64 -9.64 6.59
N ALA A 74 11.43 -10.77 7.25
CA ALA A 74 11.99 -10.93 8.59
C ALA A 74 13.51 -10.86 8.46
N THR A 75 14.14 -9.95 9.20
CA THR A 75 15.59 -9.93 9.32
C THR A 75 15.99 -11.25 9.96
N LEU A 76 16.62 -12.13 9.19
CA LEU A 76 17.33 -13.26 9.78
C LEU A 76 18.53 -12.65 10.50
N GLU A 77 18.47 -12.59 11.83
CA GLU A 77 19.67 -12.36 12.64
C GLU A 77 20.67 -13.45 12.26
N ARG A 78 21.74 -13.04 11.56
CA ARG A 78 22.89 -13.91 11.33
C ARG A 78 23.58 -14.08 12.67
N ALA A 79 23.36 -15.23 13.30
CA ALA A 79 24.21 -15.76 14.35
C ALA A 79 25.65 -15.92 13.87
#